data_AF-A0AA96WDM2-F1
#
_entry.id   AF-A0AA96WDM2-F1
#
_cell.length_a   1.000
_cell.length_b   1.000
_cell.length_c   1.000
_cell.angle_alpha   90.00
_cell.angle_beta   90.00
_cell.angle_gamma   90.00
#
_symmetry.space_group_name_H-M   'P 1'
#
loop_
_entity.id
_entity.type
_entity.pdbx_description
1 polymer ?
#
loop_
_entity_poly.entity_id
_entity_poly.type
_entity_poly.pdbx_seq_one_letter_code
_entity_poly.pdbx_strand_id
1 'polypeptide(L)'
;MQPDTEQLLSTIQSLITSEMGWQLSFPGHEDGGELEPFIWNAGEQGELTPLNLVRSEGWLQAMAPTAVLDSWLALERAGSVNGETWLVPDRDAAELLLDSATYAEREQLYQTLLEQLQTQLQDLQGWQLSYDADYALTLLTGEAEKQWIGLAPSVPHATQIDDHAPIQMAVLSPSEPQPILAAANSLESPIQATLDRLDPIQLYGYYGGGYNQTHNHRLQLVIEPTLDQVIEQVMLKTGLLQIGSLTAFQPTVHDSPDPCFEQLTQFLHALSEQRVYRFSFWSSEHFYLFGQPTIDSSGTAPLQPSSEHDPSKRSPKTATWAGVVLRSRFTYNP
;
A
#
# COMPACT_ATOMS: atom_id res chain seq x y z
N MET A 1 -2.74 2.11 27.43
CA MET A 1 -3.81 2.91 26.82
C MET A 1 -4.28 3.99 27.79
N GLN A 2 -4.45 5.20 27.26
CA GLN A 2 -5.01 6.33 28.02
C GLN A 2 -6.55 6.23 28.00
N PRO A 3 -7.27 6.72 29.05
CA PRO A 3 -8.73 6.63 29.14
C PRO A 3 -9.47 7.19 27.91
N ASP A 4 -8.97 8.31 27.36
CA ASP A 4 -9.54 8.95 26.16
C ASP A 4 -9.43 8.04 24.92
N THR A 5 -8.34 7.24 24.83
CA THR A 5 -8.10 6.27 23.76
C THR A 5 -9.05 5.07 23.86
N GLU A 6 -9.32 4.58 25.08
CA GLU A 6 -10.25 3.46 25.33
C GLU A 6 -11.70 3.87 25.00
N GLN A 7 -12.09 5.09 25.35
CA GLN A 7 -13.41 5.62 25.00
C GLN A 7 -13.59 5.76 23.49
N LEU A 8 -12.58 6.27 22.76
CA LEU A 8 -12.61 6.35 21.31
C LEU A 8 -12.74 4.96 20.67
N LEU A 9 -11.93 4.00 21.12
CA LEU A 9 -12.01 2.62 20.64
C LEU A 9 -13.40 2.03 20.85
N SER A 10 -13.95 2.15 22.06
CA SER A 10 -15.29 1.66 22.38
C SER A 10 -16.38 2.34 21.55
N THR A 11 -16.21 3.61 21.23
CA THR A 11 -17.16 4.36 20.39
C THR A 11 -17.18 3.77 18.98
N ILE A 12 -16.00 3.62 18.36
CA ILE A 12 -15.89 3.06 17.00
C ILE A 12 -16.41 1.63 16.96
N GLN A 13 -16.07 0.80 17.96
CA GLN A 13 -16.57 -0.57 18.07
C GLN A 13 -18.10 -0.65 18.12
N SER A 14 -18.76 0.32 18.75
CA SER A 14 -20.22 0.36 18.81
C SER A 14 -20.88 0.79 17.48
N LEU A 15 -20.11 1.41 16.58
CA LEU A 15 -20.57 1.85 15.26
C LEU A 15 -20.37 0.79 14.17
N ILE A 16 -19.53 -0.22 14.39
CA ILE A 16 -19.25 -1.27 13.42
C ILE A 16 -20.14 -2.49 13.72
N THR A 17 -20.83 -2.99 12.71
CA THR A 17 -21.56 -4.28 12.78
C THR A 17 -20.88 -5.33 11.89
N SER A 18 -21.14 -6.62 12.15
CA SER A 18 -20.55 -7.72 11.37
C SER A 18 -20.92 -7.69 9.89
N GLU A 19 -22.04 -7.06 9.54
CA GLU A 19 -22.58 -7.03 8.18
C GLU A 19 -22.10 -5.84 7.35
N MET A 20 -21.43 -4.85 7.96
CA MET A 20 -20.99 -3.65 7.24
C MET A 20 -19.94 -3.92 6.20
N GLY A 21 -19.00 -4.81 6.50
CA GLY A 21 -17.91 -5.13 5.59
C GLY A 21 -18.40 -5.76 4.27
N TRP A 22 -19.47 -6.55 4.33
CA TRP A 22 -20.15 -7.11 3.16
C TRP A 22 -20.85 -6.05 2.28
N GLN A 23 -21.19 -4.90 2.85
CA GLN A 23 -21.78 -3.77 2.13
C GLN A 23 -20.73 -2.90 1.44
N LEU A 24 -19.43 -3.20 1.60
CA LEU A 24 -18.29 -2.49 1.04
C LEU A 24 -17.59 -3.37 -0.03
N SER A 25 -18.34 -3.75 -1.05
CA SER A 25 -17.88 -4.62 -2.14
C SER A 25 -17.12 -3.82 -3.20
N PHE A 26 -15.91 -4.28 -3.58
CA PHE A 26 -15.13 -3.72 -4.70
C PHE A 26 -15.17 -4.66 -5.90
N PRO A 27 -14.99 -4.18 -7.15
CA PRO A 27 -14.82 -5.05 -8.31
C PRO A 27 -13.65 -6.02 -8.12
N GLY A 28 -13.87 -7.33 -8.23
CA GLY A 28 -12.89 -8.36 -7.90
C GLY A 28 -12.76 -8.68 -6.41
N HIS A 29 -13.45 -7.99 -5.51
CA HIS A 29 -13.55 -8.36 -4.10
C HIS A 29 -15.03 -8.40 -3.70
N GLU A 30 -15.80 -9.15 -4.49
CA GLU A 30 -17.26 -9.07 -4.45
C GLU A 30 -17.84 -9.56 -3.12
N ASP A 31 -17.11 -10.44 -2.42
CA ASP A 31 -17.42 -10.94 -1.09
C ASP A 31 -17.16 -9.90 0.04
N GLY A 32 -16.80 -8.66 -0.31
CA GLY A 32 -16.65 -7.56 0.65
C GLY A 32 -15.34 -7.60 1.43
N GLY A 33 -15.39 -7.18 2.69
CA GLY A 33 -14.23 -7.18 3.57
C GLY A 33 -14.60 -7.21 5.05
N GLU A 34 -13.60 -7.11 5.90
CA GLU A 34 -13.76 -6.98 7.35
C GLU A 34 -13.47 -5.54 7.75
N LEU A 35 -14.40 -4.93 8.49
CA LEU A 35 -14.25 -3.57 9.00
C LEU A 35 -13.89 -3.62 10.47
N GLU A 36 -12.77 -3.01 10.84
CA GLU A 36 -12.25 -3.04 12.20
C GLU A 36 -11.98 -1.62 12.72
N PRO A 37 -12.10 -1.38 14.04
CA PRO A 37 -11.70 -0.10 14.61
C PRO A 37 -10.19 0.09 14.49
N PHE A 38 -9.77 1.32 14.17
CA PHE A 38 -8.36 1.70 14.08
C PHE A 38 -8.06 2.85 15.04
N ILE A 39 -7.01 2.69 15.84
CA ILE A 39 -6.49 3.71 16.76
C ILE A 39 -4.97 3.71 16.68
N TRP A 40 -4.38 4.90 16.57
CA TRP A 40 -2.94 5.09 16.65
C TRP A 40 -2.61 6.15 17.70
N ASN A 41 -1.90 5.75 18.76
CA ASN A 41 -1.44 6.66 19.79
C ASN A 41 0.02 7.05 19.54
N ALA A 42 0.28 8.28 19.09
CA ALA A 42 1.64 8.69 18.76
C ALA A 42 2.60 8.74 19.98
N GLY A 43 2.06 8.82 21.19
CA GLY A 43 2.86 8.73 22.42
C GLY A 43 3.36 7.32 22.73
N GLU A 44 2.66 6.29 22.26
CA GLU A 44 3.03 4.88 22.46
C GLU A 44 3.72 4.29 21.21
N GLN A 45 3.30 4.70 20.01
CA GLN A 45 3.69 4.09 18.73
C GLN A 45 4.56 5.01 17.84
N GLY A 46 4.82 6.26 18.25
CA GLY A 46 5.51 7.25 17.43
C GLY A 46 4.60 7.91 16.39
N GLU A 47 5.16 8.74 15.51
CA GLU A 47 4.37 9.42 14.47
C GLU A 47 3.67 8.42 13.53
N LEU A 48 2.42 8.68 13.17
CA LEU A 48 1.70 7.86 12.20
C LEU A 48 2.21 8.19 10.79
N THR A 49 3.02 7.28 10.25
CA THR A 49 3.47 7.28 8.85
C THR A 49 3.09 5.94 8.22
N PRO A 50 3.00 5.85 6.87
CA PRO A 50 2.76 4.57 6.20
C PRO A 50 3.79 3.50 6.61
N LEU A 51 5.07 3.88 6.71
CA LEU A 51 6.13 2.95 7.11
C LEU A 51 5.99 2.46 8.55
N ASN A 52 5.65 3.34 9.50
CA ASN A 52 5.43 2.92 10.88
C ASN A 52 4.21 2.01 11.01
N LEU A 53 3.16 2.26 10.22
CA LEU A 53 2.00 1.39 10.14
C LEU A 53 2.38 -0.01 9.62
N VAL A 54 3.07 -0.09 8.49
CA VAL A 54 3.58 -1.35 7.92
C VAL A 54 4.46 -2.12 8.92
N ARG A 55 5.34 -1.41 9.65
CA ARG A 55 6.16 -2.02 10.71
C ARG A 55 5.31 -2.56 11.86
N SER A 56 4.27 -1.82 12.28
CA SER A 56 3.38 -2.24 13.37
C SER A 56 2.51 -3.45 13.02
N GLU A 57 2.12 -3.57 11.75
CA GLU A 57 1.37 -4.72 11.22
C GLU A 57 2.29 -5.94 10.96
N GLY A 58 3.61 -5.77 11.05
CA GLY A 58 4.58 -6.83 10.81
C GLY A 58 4.79 -7.20 9.34
N TRP A 59 4.38 -6.33 8.41
CA TRP A 59 4.43 -6.59 6.98
C TRP A 59 5.82 -6.44 6.36
N LEU A 60 6.72 -5.68 7.00
CA LEU A 60 8.08 -5.45 6.51
C LEU A 60 9.08 -6.41 7.19
N GLN A 61 9.70 -7.26 6.39
CA GLN A 61 10.69 -8.24 6.85
C GLN A 61 12.00 -8.09 6.07
N ALA A 62 13.12 -8.25 6.75
CA ALA A 62 14.43 -8.24 6.09
C ALA A 62 14.68 -9.57 5.37
N MET A 63 15.32 -9.50 4.20
CA MET A 63 15.74 -10.66 3.43
C MET A 63 17.10 -10.42 2.75
N ALA A 64 17.74 -11.49 2.29
CA ALA A 64 19.00 -11.38 1.58
C ALA A 64 18.80 -10.64 0.23
N PRO A 65 19.70 -9.73 -0.18
CA PRO A 65 19.61 -9.07 -1.48
C PRO A 65 19.49 -10.04 -2.66
N THR A 66 20.22 -11.15 -2.63
CA THR A 66 20.14 -12.19 -3.67
C THR A 66 18.74 -12.80 -3.78
N ALA A 67 18.08 -13.03 -2.65
CA ALA A 67 16.74 -13.61 -2.63
C ALA A 67 15.69 -12.65 -3.22
N VAL A 68 15.92 -11.33 -3.19
CA VAL A 68 15.05 -10.35 -3.85
C VAL A 68 15.12 -10.53 -5.37
N LEU A 69 16.33 -10.65 -5.93
CA LEU A 69 16.50 -10.85 -7.37
C LEU A 69 15.95 -12.22 -7.81
N ASP A 70 16.19 -13.27 -7.01
CA ASP A 70 15.62 -14.59 -7.27
C ASP A 70 14.09 -14.55 -7.30
N SER A 71 13.47 -13.77 -6.40
CA SER A 71 12.03 -13.54 -6.37
C SER A 71 11.54 -12.81 -7.63
N TRP A 72 12.23 -11.77 -8.08
CA TRP A 72 11.88 -11.08 -9.32
C TRP A 72 11.99 -12.01 -10.54
N LEU A 73 13.11 -12.71 -10.69
CA LEU A 73 13.30 -13.67 -11.78
C LEU A 73 12.29 -14.82 -11.77
N ALA A 74 11.91 -15.32 -10.59
CA ALA A 74 10.90 -16.37 -10.46
C ALA A 74 9.52 -15.87 -10.93
N LEU A 75 9.16 -14.64 -10.54
CA LEU A 75 7.92 -14.00 -10.96
C LEU A 75 7.85 -13.84 -12.48
N GLU A 76 8.92 -13.34 -13.10
CA GLU A 76 8.99 -13.16 -14.55
C GLU A 76 8.96 -14.47 -15.31
N ARG A 77 9.64 -15.50 -14.80
CA ARG A 77 9.60 -16.85 -15.37
C ARG A 77 8.20 -17.45 -15.32
N ALA A 78 7.49 -17.19 -14.23
CA ALA A 78 6.14 -17.72 -14.05
C ALA A 78 5.14 -17.07 -15.02
N GLY A 79 5.39 -15.83 -15.43
CA GLY A 79 4.44 -15.04 -16.21
C GLY A 79 3.15 -14.78 -15.45
N SER A 80 3.14 -14.95 -14.12
CA SER A 80 1.97 -14.78 -13.26
C SER A 80 2.36 -14.15 -11.93
N VAL A 81 1.50 -13.26 -11.44
CA VAL A 81 1.63 -12.50 -10.19
C VAL A 81 1.80 -13.37 -8.93
N ASN A 82 1.37 -14.63 -8.95
CA ASN A 82 1.50 -15.56 -7.82
C ASN A 82 2.70 -16.52 -7.96
N GLY A 83 3.52 -16.37 -9.01
CA GLY A 83 4.67 -17.24 -9.25
C GLY A 83 4.34 -18.62 -9.81
N GLU A 84 3.09 -18.88 -10.22
CA GLU A 84 2.65 -20.17 -10.72
C GLU A 84 2.33 -20.15 -12.23
N THR A 85 3.11 -20.91 -13.01
CA THR A 85 2.96 -20.97 -14.48
C THR A 85 1.65 -21.60 -14.94
N TRP A 86 1.10 -22.54 -14.16
CA TRP A 86 -0.13 -23.27 -14.52
C TRP A 86 -1.37 -22.37 -14.46
N LEU A 87 -1.27 -21.19 -13.86
CA LEU A 87 -2.32 -20.18 -13.88
C LEU A 87 -2.41 -19.44 -15.23
N VAL A 88 -1.35 -19.45 -16.04
CA VAL A 88 -1.35 -18.80 -17.36
C VAL A 88 -2.11 -19.69 -18.37
N PRO A 89 -3.20 -19.22 -19.00
CA PRO A 89 -3.96 -20.00 -19.95
C PRO A 89 -3.12 -20.35 -21.17
N ASP A 90 -3.26 -21.58 -21.70
CA ASP A 90 -2.53 -22.04 -22.88
C ASP A 90 -2.63 -21.07 -24.08
N ARG A 91 -3.77 -20.39 -24.23
CA ARG A 91 -4.00 -19.41 -25.31
C ARG A 91 -3.14 -18.14 -25.17
N ASP A 92 -2.76 -17.78 -23.95
CA ASP A 92 -2.05 -16.54 -23.60
C ASP A 92 -0.56 -16.83 -23.28
N ALA A 93 -0.19 -18.11 -23.11
CA ALA A 93 1.16 -18.56 -22.74
C ALA A 93 2.26 -18.09 -23.70
N ALA A 94 1.99 -18.01 -25.01
CA ALA A 94 2.97 -17.55 -25.99
C ALA A 94 3.29 -16.04 -25.87
N GLU A 95 2.40 -15.26 -25.26
CA GLU A 95 2.57 -13.81 -25.06
C GLU A 95 3.11 -13.48 -23.68
N LEU A 96 2.78 -14.29 -22.66
CA LEU A 96 3.07 -13.99 -21.25
C LEU A 96 4.26 -14.77 -20.68
N LEU A 97 4.62 -15.92 -21.26
CA LEU A 97 5.79 -16.67 -20.84
C LEU A 97 7.02 -16.24 -21.64
N LEU A 98 8.10 -15.94 -20.92
CA LEU A 98 9.37 -15.62 -21.54
C LEU A 98 9.95 -16.84 -22.25
N ASP A 99 10.41 -16.65 -23.49
CA ASP A 99 11.22 -17.66 -24.16
C ASP A 99 12.58 -17.81 -23.47
N SER A 100 13.28 -18.92 -23.73
CA SER A 100 14.53 -19.25 -23.04
C SER A 100 15.66 -18.25 -23.29
N ALA A 101 15.70 -17.61 -24.46
CA ALA A 101 16.74 -16.62 -24.77
C ALA A 101 16.46 -15.30 -24.02
N THR A 102 15.22 -14.84 -24.04
CA THR A 102 14.79 -13.65 -23.29
C THR A 102 15.00 -13.85 -21.78
N TYR A 103 14.61 -15.00 -21.23
CA TYR A 103 14.84 -15.30 -19.82
C TYR A 103 16.34 -15.29 -19.44
N ALA A 104 17.20 -15.89 -20.26
CA ALA A 104 18.64 -15.90 -20.02
C ALA A 104 19.28 -14.50 -20.10
N GLU A 105 18.80 -13.64 -21.01
CA GLU A 105 19.24 -12.24 -21.06
C GLU A 105 18.83 -11.48 -19.79
N ARG A 106 17.59 -11.65 -19.33
CA ARG A 106 17.12 -11.01 -18.09
C ARG A 106 17.90 -11.48 -16.87
N GLU A 107 18.18 -12.78 -16.76
CA GLU A 107 19.05 -13.33 -15.71
C GLU A 107 20.43 -12.65 -15.68
N GLN A 108 21.07 -12.45 -16.84
CA GLN A 108 22.34 -11.73 -16.95
C GLN A 108 22.22 -10.26 -16.55
N LEU A 109 21.11 -9.59 -16.92
CA LEU A 109 20.84 -8.21 -16.53
C LEU A 109 20.67 -8.08 -15.02
N TYR A 110 19.94 -8.99 -14.37
CA TYR A 110 19.80 -9.02 -12.92
C TYR A 110 21.13 -9.28 -12.20
N GLN A 111 21.96 -10.18 -12.71
CA GLN A 111 23.32 -10.39 -12.17
C GLN A 111 24.18 -9.14 -12.31
N THR A 112 24.15 -8.49 -13.48
CA THR A 112 24.85 -7.22 -13.72
C THR A 112 24.37 -6.14 -12.76
N LEU A 113 23.05 -6.04 -12.54
CA LEU A 113 22.45 -5.11 -11.59
C LEU A 113 22.95 -5.38 -10.17
N LEU A 114 22.98 -6.64 -9.72
CA LEU A 114 23.48 -6.99 -8.39
C LEU A 114 24.94 -6.57 -8.20
N GLU A 115 25.80 -6.88 -9.17
CA GLU A 115 27.22 -6.50 -9.14
C GLU A 115 27.40 -4.99 -9.08
N GLN A 116 26.61 -4.25 -9.87
CA GLN A 116 26.59 -2.78 -9.85
C GLN A 116 26.19 -2.25 -8.47
N LEU A 117 25.11 -2.77 -7.89
CA LEU A 117 24.61 -2.36 -6.57
C LEU A 117 25.62 -2.69 -5.47
N GLN A 118 26.22 -3.88 -5.48
CA GLN A 118 27.22 -4.28 -4.49
C GLN A 118 28.52 -3.46 -4.57
N THR A 119 28.88 -2.99 -5.76
CA THR A 119 30.10 -2.20 -5.97
C THR A 119 29.88 -0.73 -5.60
N GLN A 120 28.70 -0.20 -5.86
CA GLN A 120 28.41 1.24 -5.77
C GLN A 120 27.70 1.63 -4.47
N LEU A 121 26.97 0.70 -3.82
CA LEU A 121 26.18 0.99 -2.63
C LEU A 121 26.82 0.40 -1.37
N GLN A 122 26.77 1.17 -0.30
CA GLN A 122 26.98 0.73 1.07
C GLN A 122 25.66 0.20 1.64
N ASP A 123 25.74 -0.69 2.63
CA ASP A 123 24.57 -1.19 3.37
C ASP A 123 23.42 -1.72 2.48
N LEU A 124 23.78 -2.45 1.42
CA LEU A 124 22.81 -3.11 0.53
C LEU A 124 21.97 -4.12 1.32
N GLN A 125 20.66 -3.90 1.36
CA GLN A 125 19.68 -4.67 2.11
C GLN A 125 18.52 -5.08 1.21
N GLY A 126 17.97 -6.27 1.46
CA GLY A 126 16.75 -6.74 0.84
C GLY A 126 15.59 -6.67 1.83
N TRP A 127 14.40 -6.39 1.32
CA TRP A 127 13.17 -6.35 2.10
C TRP A 127 12.06 -7.09 1.39
N GLN A 128 11.19 -7.70 2.18
CA GLN A 128 9.92 -8.25 1.77
C GLN A 128 8.82 -7.44 2.46
N LEU A 129 7.86 -6.96 1.69
CA LEU A 129 6.68 -6.28 2.19
C LEU A 129 5.45 -7.09 1.79
N SER A 130 4.82 -7.75 2.75
CA SER A 130 3.67 -8.62 2.49
C SER A 130 2.67 -8.62 3.64
N TYR A 131 1.40 -8.74 3.30
CA TYR A 131 0.32 -8.99 4.25
C TYR A 131 0.07 -10.49 4.44
N ASP A 132 0.14 -11.27 3.35
CA ASP A 132 0.02 -12.72 3.34
C ASP A 132 1.25 -13.36 2.68
N ALA A 133 1.27 -14.69 2.60
CA ALA A 133 2.38 -15.45 2.04
C ALA A 133 2.32 -15.57 0.51
N ASP A 134 1.17 -15.24 -0.10
CA ASP A 134 0.88 -15.53 -1.50
C ASP A 134 1.37 -14.39 -2.40
N TYR A 135 1.33 -13.15 -1.91
CA TYR A 135 1.88 -11.99 -2.62
C TYR A 135 2.76 -11.11 -1.73
N ALA A 136 3.96 -10.82 -2.21
CA ALA A 136 4.91 -9.94 -1.54
C ALA A 136 5.60 -9.00 -2.52
N LEU A 137 5.69 -7.72 -2.17
CA LEU A 137 6.60 -6.79 -2.82
C LEU A 137 8.00 -6.99 -2.23
N THR A 138 8.94 -7.45 -3.04
CA THR A 138 10.35 -7.52 -2.65
C THR A 138 11.11 -6.31 -3.20
N LEU A 139 11.93 -5.67 -2.36
CA LEU A 139 12.71 -4.48 -2.74
C LEU A 139 14.16 -4.55 -2.24
N LEU A 140 15.05 -3.87 -2.96
CA LEU A 140 16.42 -3.62 -2.56
C LEU A 140 16.57 -2.17 -2.11
N THR A 141 17.39 -1.95 -1.08
CA THR A 141 17.82 -0.61 -0.67
C THR A 141 19.32 -0.57 -0.45
N GLY A 142 19.96 0.57 -0.70
CA GLY A 142 21.36 0.78 -0.31
C GLY A 142 21.71 2.26 -0.28
N GLU A 143 22.77 2.61 0.44
CA GLU A 143 23.24 3.99 0.58
C GLU A 143 24.40 4.28 -0.39
N ALA A 144 24.35 5.41 -1.08
CA ALA A 144 25.48 5.95 -1.80
C ALA A 144 25.52 7.47 -1.67
N GLU A 145 26.69 7.98 -1.29
CA GLU A 145 26.95 9.43 -1.18
C GLU A 145 25.93 10.21 -0.33
N LYS A 146 25.46 9.61 0.78
CA LYS A 146 24.43 10.15 1.71
C LYS A 146 23.01 10.20 1.12
N GLN A 147 22.76 9.45 0.06
CA GLN A 147 21.44 9.21 -0.48
C GLN A 147 21.17 7.72 -0.43
N TRP A 148 19.91 7.37 -0.20
CA TRP A 148 19.43 6.01 -0.25
C TRP A 148 18.80 5.77 -1.61
N ILE A 149 19.04 4.59 -2.16
CA ILE A 149 18.46 4.11 -3.40
C ILE A 149 17.50 2.97 -3.07
N GLY A 150 16.36 2.91 -3.74
CA GLY A 150 15.37 1.84 -3.67
C GLY A 150 15.03 1.29 -5.04
N LEU A 151 14.95 -0.03 -5.14
CA LEU A 151 14.55 -0.76 -6.35
C LEU A 151 13.48 -1.78 -6.02
N ALA A 152 12.35 -1.74 -6.73
CA ALA A 152 11.27 -2.70 -6.55
C ALA A 152 10.39 -2.79 -7.81
N PRO A 153 9.74 -3.92 -8.08
CA PRO A 153 8.82 -4.06 -9.19
C PRO A 153 7.51 -3.32 -8.96
N SER A 154 6.85 -2.90 -10.03
CA SER A 154 5.46 -2.44 -9.97
C SER A 154 4.55 -3.52 -9.40
N VAL A 155 3.64 -3.12 -8.52
CA VAL A 155 2.63 -3.98 -7.93
C VAL A 155 1.39 -3.97 -8.81
N PRO A 156 0.80 -5.14 -9.11
CA PRO A 156 -0.44 -5.23 -9.84
C PRO A 156 -1.62 -4.81 -8.96
N HIS A 157 -2.65 -4.20 -9.56
CA HIS A 157 -3.89 -3.83 -8.87
C HIS A 157 -5.06 -4.61 -9.47
N ALA A 158 -5.73 -5.41 -8.65
CA ALA A 158 -6.95 -6.11 -9.08
C ALA A 158 -8.13 -5.13 -9.25
N THR A 159 -8.21 -4.12 -8.39
CA THR A 159 -9.33 -3.17 -8.27
C THR A 159 -9.02 -1.83 -8.90
N GLN A 160 -9.85 -1.43 -9.86
CA GLN A 160 -9.96 -0.03 -10.27
C GLN A 160 -10.97 0.66 -9.37
N ILE A 161 -10.56 1.74 -8.69
CA ILE A 161 -11.50 2.62 -7.96
C ILE A 161 -12.16 3.49 -9.02
N ASP A 162 -13.41 3.16 -9.33
CA ASP A 162 -14.27 3.97 -10.19
C ASP A 162 -15.25 4.83 -9.35
N ASP A 163 -16.12 5.58 -10.04
CA ASP A 163 -17.11 6.45 -9.40
C ASP A 163 -18.18 5.66 -8.60
N HIS A 164 -18.20 4.33 -8.68
CA HIS A 164 -19.13 3.45 -7.97
C HIS A 164 -18.50 2.72 -6.79
N ALA A 165 -17.18 2.87 -6.58
CA ALA A 165 -16.49 2.27 -5.45
C ALA A 165 -17.07 2.74 -4.09
N PRO A 166 -17.10 1.85 -3.07
CA PRO A 166 -17.65 2.19 -1.75
C PRO A 166 -16.79 3.22 -1.00
N ILE A 167 -15.50 3.30 -1.33
CA ILE A 167 -14.55 4.28 -0.82
C ILE A 167 -14.03 5.10 -1.99
N GLN A 168 -14.27 6.40 -1.96
CA GLN A 168 -13.65 7.36 -2.88
C GLN A 168 -12.65 8.22 -2.12
N MET A 169 -11.50 8.44 -2.75
CA MET A 169 -10.43 9.26 -2.20
C MET A 169 -9.91 10.25 -3.24
N ALA A 170 -9.68 11.48 -2.82
CA ALA A 170 -8.85 12.41 -3.57
C ALA A 170 -7.39 12.05 -3.29
N VAL A 171 -6.73 11.45 -4.27
CA VAL A 171 -5.31 11.08 -4.16
C VAL A 171 -4.50 12.35 -3.93
N LEU A 172 -3.74 12.36 -2.83
CA LEU A 172 -2.78 13.42 -2.58
C LEU A 172 -1.59 13.13 -3.48
N SER A 173 -1.28 14.05 -4.39
CA SER A 173 -0.07 13.93 -5.21
C SER A 173 1.13 13.69 -4.30
N PRO A 174 2.02 12.75 -4.63
CA PRO A 174 3.30 12.65 -3.95
C PRO A 174 3.94 14.03 -3.94
N SER A 175 4.60 14.39 -2.84
CA SER A 175 5.38 15.62 -2.78
C SER A 175 6.35 15.63 -3.98
N GLU A 176 6.53 16.78 -4.64
CA GLU A 176 7.43 16.87 -5.79
C GLU A 176 8.81 16.30 -5.38
N PRO A 177 9.42 15.43 -6.21
CA PRO A 177 10.71 14.84 -5.89
C PRO A 177 11.71 15.96 -5.66
N GLN A 178 12.47 15.88 -4.57
CA GLN A 178 13.52 16.86 -4.32
C GLN A 178 14.54 16.82 -5.46
N PRO A 179 15.11 17.98 -5.85
CA PRO A 179 16.09 18.02 -6.92
C PRO A 179 17.25 17.07 -6.62
N ILE A 180 17.45 16.13 -7.55
CA ILE A 180 18.47 15.10 -7.48
C ILE A 180 19.85 15.78 -7.43
N LEU A 181 20.64 15.48 -6.40
CA LEU A 181 22.01 15.97 -6.27
C LEU A 181 22.88 15.41 -7.41
N ALA A 182 23.92 16.14 -7.83
CA ALA A 182 24.81 15.73 -8.91
C ALA A 182 25.46 14.34 -8.69
N ALA A 183 25.64 13.95 -7.42
CA ALA A 183 26.06 12.63 -6.95
C ALA A 183 25.10 11.50 -7.39
N ALA A 184 23.79 11.71 -7.15
CA ALA A 184 22.77 10.77 -7.59
C ALA A 184 22.70 10.67 -9.11
N ASN A 185 22.92 11.76 -9.87
CA ASN A 185 22.96 11.67 -11.34
C ASN A 185 24.08 10.74 -11.85
N SER A 186 25.24 10.69 -11.16
CA SER A 186 26.33 9.77 -11.53
C SER A 186 26.10 8.31 -11.17
N LEU A 187 25.32 8.04 -10.11
CA LEU A 187 24.94 6.69 -9.67
C LEU A 187 23.72 6.16 -10.42
N GLU A 188 22.78 7.04 -10.75
CA GLU A 188 21.57 6.75 -11.50
C GLU A 188 21.91 6.28 -12.92
N SER A 189 22.90 6.88 -13.58
CA SER A 189 23.16 6.57 -15.00
C SER A 189 23.50 5.10 -15.30
N PRO A 190 24.41 4.40 -14.58
CA PRO A 190 24.68 2.99 -14.85
C PRO A 190 23.53 2.05 -14.44
N ILE A 191 22.88 2.32 -13.31
CA ILE A 191 21.75 1.52 -12.81
C ILE A 191 20.58 1.68 -13.79
N GLN A 192 20.21 2.92 -14.11
CA GLN A 192 19.14 3.24 -15.06
C GLN A 192 19.41 2.63 -16.43
N ALA A 193 20.65 2.64 -16.93
CA ALA A 193 20.98 1.97 -18.20
C ALA A 193 20.74 0.45 -18.16
N THR A 194 20.94 -0.21 -17.02
CA THR A 194 20.56 -1.62 -16.84
C THR A 194 19.04 -1.79 -16.79
N LEU A 195 18.34 -0.91 -16.06
CA LEU A 195 16.88 -0.93 -15.97
C LEU A 195 16.20 -0.66 -17.31
N ASP A 196 16.75 0.23 -18.13
CA ASP A 196 16.23 0.56 -19.47
C ASP A 196 16.35 -0.61 -20.44
N ARG A 197 17.23 -1.58 -20.15
CA ARG A 197 17.34 -2.84 -20.91
C ARG A 197 16.42 -3.92 -20.37
N LEU A 198 15.91 -3.77 -19.14
CA LEU A 198 14.87 -4.63 -18.59
C LEU A 198 13.51 -4.11 -19.06
N ASP A 199 13.20 -4.39 -20.33
CA ASP A 199 11.91 -4.01 -20.93
C ASP A 199 10.74 -4.49 -20.05
N PRO A 200 9.65 -3.71 -19.95
CA PRO A 200 8.45 -4.14 -19.23
C PRO A 200 7.90 -5.44 -19.80
N ILE A 201 7.48 -6.35 -18.91
CA ILE A 201 6.82 -7.59 -19.30
C ILE A 201 5.38 -7.62 -18.78
N GLN A 202 4.53 -8.39 -19.42
CA GLN A 202 3.17 -8.60 -18.96
C GLN A 202 3.11 -9.81 -18.03
N LEU A 203 2.53 -9.64 -16.85
CA LEU A 203 2.24 -10.73 -15.92
C LEU A 203 0.74 -11.00 -15.89
N TYR A 204 0.38 -12.27 -15.85
CA TYR A 204 -0.99 -12.73 -15.74
C TYR A 204 -1.50 -12.70 -14.30
N GLY A 205 -2.72 -12.19 -14.12
CA GLY A 205 -3.34 -12.01 -12.81
C GLY A 205 -4.73 -12.65 -12.69
N TYR A 206 -4.90 -13.92 -13.03
CA TYR A 206 -6.22 -14.56 -12.99
C TYR A 206 -6.50 -15.35 -11.72
N TYR A 207 -7.73 -15.17 -11.22
CA TYR A 207 -8.37 -16.03 -10.22
C TYR A 207 -9.83 -16.30 -10.61
N GLY A 208 -10.06 -17.11 -11.64
CA GLY A 208 -11.42 -17.55 -11.96
C GLY A 208 -12.36 -16.41 -12.41
N GLY A 209 -13.65 -16.70 -12.57
CA GLY A 209 -14.70 -15.69 -12.78
C GLY A 209 -14.72 -14.96 -14.13
N GLY A 210 -13.71 -15.14 -14.99
CA GLY A 210 -13.64 -14.51 -16.32
C GLY A 210 -12.87 -13.18 -16.36
N TYR A 211 -12.20 -12.79 -15.27
CA TYR A 211 -11.40 -11.58 -15.21
C TYR A 211 -9.98 -11.83 -15.75
N ASN A 212 -9.75 -11.51 -17.02
CA ASN A 212 -8.40 -11.53 -17.62
C ASN A 212 -7.67 -10.22 -17.31
N GLN A 213 -7.01 -10.13 -16.17
CA GLN A 213 -6.16 -8.99 -15.85
C GLN A 213 -4.70 -9.30 -16.21
N THR A 214 -4.06 -8.37 -16.91
CA THR A 214 -2.63 -8.37 -17.18
C THR A 214 -2.00 -7.13 -16.58
N HIS A 215 -0.77 -7.28 -16.10
CA HIS A 215 -0.04 -6.21 -15.42
C HIS A 215 1.32 -5.97 -16.07
N ASN A 216 1.61 -4.70 -16.34
CA ASN A 216 2.94 -4.29 -16.77
C ASN A 216 3.92 -4.32 -15.58
N HIS A 217 4.70 -5.39 -15.53
CA HIS A 217 5.80 -5.55 -14.60
C HIS A 217 7.03 -4.78 -15.08
N ARG A 218 7.51 -3.86 -14.24
CA ARG A 218 8.73 -3.09 -14.45
C ARG A 218 9.35 -2.70 -13.12
N LEU A 219 10.67 -2.61 -13.06
CA LEU A 219 11.36 -2.09 -11.88
C LEU A 219 11.20 -0.57 -11.78
N GLN A 220 10.98 -0.10 -10.57
CA GLN A 220 10.94 1.32 -10.19
C GLN A 220 12.23 1.67 -9.44
N LEU A 221 12.84 2.80 -9.82
CA LEU A 221 13.96 3.40 -9.11
C LEU A 221 13.47 4.61 -8.29
N VAL A 222 13.95 4.66 -7.05
CA VAL A 222 13.71 5.74 -6.10
C VAL A 222 15.04 6.16 -5.49
N ILE A 223 15.24 7.46 -5.30
CA ILE A 223 16.42 8.02 -4.62
C ILE A 223 15.91 9.05 -3.62
N GLU A 224 16.21 8.86 -2.33
CA GLU A 224 15.80 9.77 -1.26
C GLU A 224 16.91 9.97 -0.22
N PRO A 225 16.85 11.03 0.61
CA PRO A 225 17.87 11.28 1.63
C PRO A 225 17.98 10.24 2.74
N THR A 226 16.92 9.45 3.00
CA THR A 226 16.89 8.47 4.10
C THR A 226 16.25 7.15 3.67
N LEU A 227 16.62 6.05 4.34
CA LEU A 227 16.03 4.72 4.11
C LEU A 227 14.50 4.74 4.26
N ASP A 228 14.00 5.38 5.30
CA ASP A 228 12.55 5.45 5.57
C ASP A 228 11.80 6.14 4.44
N GLN A 229 12.34 7.25 3.91
CA GLN A 229 11.79 7.93 2.74
C GLN A 229 11.86 7.08 1.47
N VAL A 230 12.97 6.35 1.25
CA VAL A 230 13.08 5.43 0.11
C VAL A 230 11.99 4.37 0.16
N ILE A 231 11.80 3.71 1.30
CA ILE A 231 10.81 2.63 1.41
C ILE A 231 9.40 3.20 1.16
N GLU A 232 9.06 4.34 1.74
CA GLU A 232 7.77 4.99 1.52
C GLU A 232 7.56 5.37 0.04
N GLN A 233 8.54 5.99 -0.60
CA GLN A 233 8.47 6.37 -2.00
C GLN A 233 8.45 5.16 -2.94
N VAL A 234 9.11 4.05 -2.58
CA VAL A 234 8.99 2.78 -3.29
C VAL A 234 7.55 2.27 -3.22
N MET A 235 6.91 2.26 -2.04
CA MET A 235 5.51 1.85 -1.92
C MET A 235 4.58 2.72 -2.80
N LEU A 236 4.82 4.03 -2.83
CA LEU A 236 4.05 4.96 -3.67
C LEU A 236 4.29 4.73 -5.17
N LYS A 237 5.54 4.65 -5.64
CA LYS A 237 5.88 4.51 -7.06
C LYS A 237 5.51 3.15 -7.64
N THR A 238 5.61 2.09 -6.84
CA THR A 238 5.20 0.74 -7.25
C THR A 238 3.68 0.60 -7.29
N GLY A 239 2.96 1.51 -6.65
CA GLY A 239 1.51 1.48 -6.52
C GLY A 239 1.01 0.65 -5.33
N LEU A 240 1.91 0.01 -4.57
CA LEU A 240 1.54 -0.70 -3.34
C LEU A 240 0.76 0.19 -2.36
N LEU A 241 1.10 1.48 -2.30
CA LEU A 241 0.48 2.47 -1.42
C LEU A 241 -0.13 3.61 -2.23
N GLN A 242 -1.35 3.99 -1.87
CA GLN A 242 -1.95 5.28 -2.22
C GLN A 242 -2.32 6.05 -0.96
N ILE A 243 -2.06 7.35 -0.96
CA ILE A 243 -2.41 8.26 0.13
C ILE A 243 -3.40 9.28 -0.40
N GLY A 244 -4.46 9.54 0.34
CA GLY A 244 -5.49 10.50 -0.07
C GLY A 244 -6.29 11.07 1.09
N SER A 245 -7.31 11.84 0.76
CA SER A 245 -8.36 12.26 1.69
C SER A 245 -9.69 11.63 1.29
N LEU A 246 -10.49 11.23 2.28
CA LEU A 246 -11.80 10.63 2.06
C LEU A 246 -12.75 11.64 1.40
N THR A 247 -13.32 11.29 0.25
CA THR A 247 -14.33 12.10 -0.45
C THR A 247 -15.73 11.50 -0.34
N ALA A 248 -15.84 10.18 -0.36
CA ALA A 248 -17.10 9.47 -0.13
C ALA A 248 -16.86 8.13 0.57
N PHE A 249 -17.77 7.78 1.47
CA PHE A 249 -17.87 6.47 2.09
C PHE A 249 -19.33 6.02 2.10
N GLN A 250 -19.66 5.06 1.25
CA GLN A 250 -21.03 4.66 0.95
C GLN A 250 -21.13 3.15 0.74
N PRO A 251 -22.27 2.53 1.09
CA PRO A 251 -22.49 1.11 0.84
C PRO A 251 -22.76 0.88 -0.65
N THR A 252 -22.28 -0.24 -1.20
CA THR A 252 -22.52 -0.64 -2.59
C THR A 252 -23.77 -1.49 -2.77
N VAL A 253 -24.27 -2.12 -1.70
CA VAL A 253 -25.53 -2.88 -1.72
C VAL A 253 -26.68 -1.99 -1.22
N HIS A 254 -27.65 -1.72 -2.09
CA HIS A 254 -28.68 -0.69 -1.88
C HIS A 254 -29.92 -1.14 -1.11
N ASP A 255 -30.12 -2.44 -0.86
CA ASP A 255 -31.44 -2.95 -0.48
C ASP A 255 -31.85 -2.66 0.99
N SER A 256 -30.90 -2.32 1.87
CA SER A 256 -31.13 -1.66 3.18
C SER A 256 -29.78 -1.39 3.85
N PRO A 257 -29.20 -0.17 3.75
CA PRO A 257 -27.94 0.11 4.42
C PRO A 257 -28.11 -0.01 5.93
N ASP A 258 -27.12 -0.59 6.61
CA ASP A 258 -27.12 -0.67 8.07
C ASP A 258 -27.29 0.75 8.65
N PRO A 259 -28.25 1.02 9.56
CA PRO A 259 -28.42 2.33 10.17
C PRO A 259 -27.17 2.86 10.87
N CYS A 260 -26.28 1.97 11.32
CA CYS A 260 -25.00 2.33 11.91
C CYS A 260 -24.00 2.81 10.85
N PHE A 261 -24.20 2.51 9.56
CA PHE A 261 -23.33 2.95 8.47
C PHE A 261 -23.37 4.47 8.33
N GLU A 262 -24.56 5.08 8.35
CA GLU A 262 -24.69 6.54 8.35
C GLU A 262 -23.99 7.18 9.55
N GLN A 263 -24.09 6.55 10.73
CA GLN A 263 -23.43 7.04 11.95
C GLN A 263 -21.90 6.93 11.84
N LEU A 264 -21.40 5.84 11.26
CA LEU A 264 -19.97 5.67 11.01
C LEU A 264 -19.46 6.68 9.98
N THR A 265 -20.17 6.89 8.88
CA THR A 265 -19.84 7.92 7.88
C THR A 265 -19.80 9.31 8.51
N GLN A 266 -20.79 9.65 9.34
CA GLN A 266 -20.80 10.91 10.09
C GLN A 266 -19.62 11.04 11.05
N PHE A 267 -19.28 9.95 11.77
CA PHE A 267 -18.12 9.91 12.65
C PHE A 267 -16.82 10.19 11.89
N LEU A 268 -16.60 9.49 10.76
CA LEU A 268 -15.40 9.69 9.94
C LEU A 268 -15.30 11.13 9.42
N HIS A 269 -16.42 11.72 8.98
CA HIS A 269 -16.45 13.11 8.52
C HIS A 269 -16.27 14.15 9.63
N ALA A 270 -16.54 13.81 10.89
CA ALA A 270 -16.31 14.69 12.04
C ALA A 270 -14.83 14.76 12.48
N LEU A 271 -14.00 13.82 12.02
CA LEU A 271 -12.57 13.83 12.29
C LEU A 271 -11.89 14.96 11.52
N SER A 272 -10.91 15.60 12.17
CA SER A 272 -10.03 16.58 11.52
C SER A 272 -8.84 15.90 10.85
N GLU A 273 -8.21 16.56 9.88
CA GLU A 273 -7.01 16.04 9.18
C GLU A 273 -7.21 14.62 8.60
N GLN A 274 -8.38 14.36 8.00
CA GLN A 274 -8.70 13.04 7.45
C GLN A 274 -7.68 12.59 6.41
N ARG A 275 -7.23 11.34 6.55
CA ARG A 275 -6.34 10.64 5.63
C ARG A 275 -6.90 9.26 5.32
N VAL A 276 -6.62 8.80 4.12
CA VAL A 276 -6.84 7.44 3.67
C VAL A 276 -5.51 6.86 3.22
N TYR A 277 -5.12 5.73 3.80
CA TYR A 277 -4.05 4.89 3.25
C TYR A 277 -4.68 3.65 2.62
N ARG A 278 -4.43 3.44 1.34
CA ARG A 278 -4.81 2.23 0.61
C ARG A 278 -3.54 1.43 0.34
N PHE A 279 -3.45 0.24 0.91
CA PHE A 279 -2.42 -0.74 0.57
C PHE A 279 -3.00 -1.82 -0.33
N SER A 280 -2.36 -2.10 -1.46
CA SER A 280 -2.81 -3.08 -2.45
C SER A 280 -1.81 -4.22 -2.58
N PHE A 281 -2.14 -5.38 -2.02
CA PHE A 281 -1.34 -6.61 -2.06
C PHE A 281 -1.86 -7.58 -3.12
N TRP A 282 -2.17 -7.06 -4.30
CA TRP A 282 -2.77 -7.81 -5.40
C TRP A 282 -4.15 -8.45 -5.10
N SER A 283 -4.18 -9.56 -4.34
CA SER A 283 -5.38 -10.29 -3.92
C SER A 283 -6.01 -9.72 -2.64
N SER A 284 -5.36 -8.77 -1.97
CA SER A 284 -5.87 -8.14 -0.75
C SER A 284 -5.72 -6.62 -0.82
N GLU A 285 -6.71 -5.88 -0.31
CA GLU A 285 -6.68 -4.43 -0.21
C GLU A 285 -7.05 -3.95 1.18
N HIS A 286 -6.24 -3.04 1.72
CA HIS A 286 -6.41 -2.52 3.07
C HIS A 286 -6.58 -1.01 3.03
N PHE A 287 -7.76 -0.54 3.40
CA PHE A 287 -8.08 0.88 3.47
C PHE A 287 -8.11 1.32 4.93
N TYR A 288 -7.14 2.13 5.35
CA TYR A 288 -7.16 2.80 6.64
C TYR A 288 -7.79 4.18 6.45
N LEU A 289 -8.98 4.40 7.01
CA LEU A 289 -9.71 5.66 6.97
C LEU A 289 -9.66 6.28 8.37
N PHE A 290 -8.93 7.36 8.54
CA PHE A 290 -8.68 7.90 9.88
C PHE A 290 -8.47 9.42 9.89
N GLY A 291 -8.55 10.01 11.08
CA GLY A 291 -8.28 11.42 11.32
C GLY A 291 -8.07 11.69 12.81
N GLN A 292 -7.81 12.94 13.16
CA GLN A 292 -7.66 13.37 14.54
C GLN A 292 -9.03 13.70 15.14
N PRO A 293 -9.38 13.11 16.30
CA PRO A 293 -10.59 13.49 17.03
C PRO A 293 -10.55 14.97 17.41
N THR A 294 -11.63 15.68 17.12
CA THR A 294 -11.84 17.06 17.59
C THR A 294 -12.27 17.02 19.06
N ILE A 295 -11.32 16.91 19.98
CA ILE A 295 -11.64 16.89 21.42
C ILE A 295 -12.21 18.25 21.83
N ASP A 296 -13.45 18.27 22.33
CA ASP A 296 -14.02 19.48 22.91
C ASP A 296 -13.39 19.78 24.29
N SER A 297 -13.58 20.99 24.80
CA SER A 297 -13.02 21.41 26.10
C SER A 297 -13.51 20.61 27.32
N SER A 298 -14.44 19.66 27.15
CA SER A 298 -14.90 18.73 28.18
C SER A 298 -14.28 17.34 28.12
N GLY A 299 -13.39 17.08 27.15
CA GLY A 299 -12.66 15.81 27.03
C GLY A 299 -13.45 14.71 26.32
N THR A 300 -14.62 15.02 25.76
CA THR A 300 -15.43 14.10 24.97
C THR A 300 -15.26 14.36 23.48
N ALA A 301 -15.21 13.30 22.68
CA ALA A 301 -15.31 13.41 21.23
C ALA A 301 -16.77 13.74 20.87
N PRO A 302 -17.08 14.90 20.27
CA PRO A 302 -18.43 15.23 19.91
C PRO A 302 -18.83 14.40 18.68
N LEU A 303 -19.91 13.63 18.80
CA LEU A 303 -20.59 12.97 17.67
C LEU A 303 -21.40 13.97 16.81
N GLN A 304 -21.30 15.29 17.06
CA GLN A 304 -22.02 16.32 16.32
C GLN A 304 -21.15 17.56 16.05
N PRO A 305 -21.27 18.18 14.86
CA PRO A 305 -20.57 19.42 14.55
C PRO A 305 -21.13 20.59 15.37
N SER A 306 -20.39 21.08 16.36
CA SER A 306 -20.75 22.29 17.10
C SER A 306 -20.22 23.56 16.40
N SER A 307 -21.08 24.56 16.22
CA SER A 307 -20.84 25.79 15.44
C SER A 307 -20.01 26.89 16.12
N GLU A 308 -19.24 26.58 17.16
CA GLU A 308 -18.40 27.58 17.85
C GLU A 308 -16.96 27.06 17.94
N HIS A 309 -16.03 27.74 17.27
CA HIS A 309 -14.61 27.39 17.23
C HIS A 309 -13.74 28.60 17.60
N ASP A 310 -13.02 28.51 18.72
CA ASP A 310 -11.91 29.40 19.08
C ASP A 310 -10.61 28.59 19.03
N PRO A 311 -9.73 28.83 18.03
CA PRO A 311 -8.52 28.04 17.80
C PRO A 311 -7.38 28.32 18.81
N SER A 312 -7.56 29.21 19.78
CA SER A 312 -6.46 29.73 20.60
C SER A 312 -6.10 28.90 21.86
N LYS A 313 -6.78 27.78 22.13
CA LYS A 313 -6.55 26.95 23.34
C LYS A 313 -6.35 25.48 23.02
N ARG A 314 -5.17 25.09 22.51
CA ARG A 314 -4.76 23.68 22.46
C ARG A 314 -3.34 23.51 23.00
N SER A 315 -3.19 22.72 24.07
CA SER A 315 -1.89 22.17 24.47
C SER A 315 -1.60 20.93 23.62
N PRO A 316 -0.36 20.68 23.20
CA PRO A 316 -0.01 19.52 22.40
C PRO A 316 0.01 18.27 23.30
N LYS A 317 -1.16 17.66 23.51
CA LYS A 317 -1.21 16.24 23.91
C LYS A 317 -0.94 15.42 22.65
N THR A 318 -0.06 14.43 22.77
CA THR A 318 0.33 13.45 21.75
C THR A 318 -0.79 13.13 20.77
N ALA A 319 -0.59 13.40 19.48
CA ALA A 319 -1.61 13.22 18.45
C ALA A 319 -2.13 11.77 18.46
N THR A 320 -3.43 11.62 18.73
CA THR A 320 -4.13 10.34 18.61
C THR A 320 -4.90 10.36 17.30
N TRP A 321 -4.72 9.32 16.49
CA TRP A 321 -5.50 9.12 15.28
C TRP A 321 -6.53 8.03 15.53
N ALA A 322 -7.72 8.21 14.98
CA ALA A 322 -8.84 7.30 15.15
C ALA A 322 -9.58 7.12 13.83
N GLY A 323 -10.18 5.95 13.64
CA GLY A 323 -10.87 5.64 12.40
C GLY A 323 -11.19 4.16 12.28
N VAL A 324 -11.21 3.67 11.05
CA VAL A 324 -11.46 2.26 10.73
C VAL A 324 -10.45 1.75 9.72
N VAL A 325 -10.23 0.45 9.73
CA VAL A 325 -9.55 -0.27 8.65
C VAL A 325 -10.54 -1.21 7.98
N LEU A 326 -10.63 -1.17 6.66
CA LEU A 326 -11.30 -2.17 5.84
C LEU A 326 -10.24 -3.11 5.28
N ARG A 327 -10.30 -4.39 5.63
CA ARG A 327 -9.47 -5.46 5.07
C ARG A 327 -10.32 -6.24 4.08
N SER A 328 -10.13 -6.00 2.80
CA SER A 328 -10.81 -6.72 1.72
C SER A 328 -9.88 -7.74 1.10
N ARG A 329 -10.41 -8.93 0.79
CA ARG A 329 -9.67 -10.03 0.17
C ARG A 329 -10.45 -10.56 -1.02
N PHE A 330 -9.73 -10.98 -2.04
CA PHE A 330 -10.26 -11.79 -3.11
C PHE A 330 -10.54 -13.18 -2.53
N THR A 331 -11.80 -13.48 -2.23
CA THR A 331 -12.19 -14.86 -1.88
C THR A 331 -12.73 -15.54 -3.13
N TYR A 332 -11.97 -16.53 -3.61
CA TYR A 332 -12.52 -17.51 -4.53
C TYR A 332 -13.38 -18.48 -3.70
N ASN A 333 -14.69 -18.48 -3.92
CA ASN A 333 -15.53 -19.61 -3.50
C ASN A 333 -15.48 -20.67 -4.62
N PRO A 334 -14.76 -21.80 -4.44
CA PRO A 334 -14.63 -22.86 -5.45
C PRO A 334 -15.93 -23.53 -5.86
#